data_AF-A0A8B5WVQ5-F1
#
_entry.id   AF-A0A8B5WVQ5-F1
#
_cell.length_a   1.000
_cell.length_b   1.000
_cell.length_c   1.000
_cell.angle_alpha   90.00
_cell.angle_beta   90.00
_cell.angle_gamma   90.00
#
_symmetry.space_group_name_H-M   'P 1'
#
loop_
_entity.id
_entity.type
_entity.pdbx_description
1 polymer ?
#
loop_
_entity_poly.entity_id
_entity_poly.type
_entity_poly.pdbx_seq_one_letter_code
_entity_poly.pdbx_strand_id
1 'polypeptide(L)'
;MTQRDSDPLSNPRRWYVADVGSDRIRFTAAGREALAVELARAGIDLRQLRTRRQALGALEVLSARSVDRLASFRGQHPLLDEILAPLFDDPTT
;
A
#
# COMPACT_ATOMS: atom_id res chain seq x y z
N MET A 1 23.99 -19.95 -6.77
CA MET A 1 22.66 -19.44 -7.17
C MET A 1 21.80 -19.39 -5.92
N THR A 2 21.82 -18.27 -5.21
CA THR A 2 21.05 -18.12 -3.97
C THR A 2 19.65 -17.67 -4.37
N GLN A 3 18.70 -18.59 -4.29
CA GLN A 3 17.28 -18.32 -4.33
C GLN A 3 17.00 -17.30 -3.22
N ARG A 4 16.84 -16.02 -3.58
CA ARG A 4 16.38 -15.00 -2.63
C ARG A 4 15.03 -15.48 -2.14
N ASP A 5 15.00 -15.85 -0.86
CA ASP A 5 13.78 -16.08 -0.12
C ASP A 5 12.76 -15.02 -0.53
N SER A 6 11.64 -15.48 -1.08
CA SER A 6 10.49 -14.63 -1.29
C SER A 6 10.12 -14.11 0.09
N ASP A 7 10.43 -12.83 0.32
CA ASP A 7 10.14 -12.13 1.57
C ASP A 7 8.72 -12.55 2.02
N PRO A 8 8.53 -13.08 3.23
CA PRO A 8 7.22 -13.55 3.68
C PRO A 8 6.13 -12.46 3.59
N LEU A 9 6.53 -11.18 3.46
CA LEU A 9 5.68 -10.02 3.18
C LEU A 9 5.27 -9.86 1.69
N SER A 10 5.99 -10.47 0.74
CA SER A 10 5.82 -10.30 -0.72
C SER A 10 4.68 -11.10 -1.34
N ASN A 11 3.88 -11.85 -0.57
CA ASN A 11 2.68 -12.51 -1.10
C ASN A 11 1.41 -11.81 -0.57
N PRO A 12 0.81 -10.87 -1.33
CA PRO A 12 -0.40 -10.15 -0.94
C PRO A 12 -1.59 -11.07 -0.65
N ARG A 13 -1.60 -12.29 -1.22
CA ARG A 13 -2.65 -13.29 -0.96
C ARG A 13 -2.64 -13.80 0.49
N ARG A 14 -1.59 -13.52 1.28
CA ARG A 14 -1.51 -13.86 2.71
C ARG A 14 -2.06 -12.77 3.62
N TRP A 15 -2.39 -11.59 3.11
CA TRP A 15 -2.79 -10.44 3.95
C TRP A 15 -4.26 -10.48 4.37
N TYR A 16 -5.11 -11.17 3.61
CA TYR A 16 -6.51 -11.36 3.97
C TYR A 16 -7.03 -12.72 3.52
N VAL A 17 -8.10 -13.17 4.18
CA VAL A 17 -8.92 -14.31 3.76
C VAL A 17 -10.24 -13.76 3.24
N ALA A 18 -10.61 -14.13 2.01
CA ALA A 18 -11.92 -13.84 1.44
C ALA A 18 -12.93 -14.91 1.83
N ASP A 19 -14.16 -14.50 2.11
CA ASP A 19 -15.29 -15.41 2.27
C ASP A 19 -15.83 -15.80 0.89
N VAL A 20 -16.07 -17.09 0.66
CA VAL A 20 -16.47 -17.59 -0.66
C VAL A 20 -17.94 -17.25 -0.90
N GLY A 21 -18.23 -16.61 -2.03
CA GLY A 21 -19.61 -16.21 -2.39
C GLY A 21 -20.06 -14.88 -1.77
N SER A 22 -19.18 -14.13 -1.11
CA SER A 22 -19.46 -12.75 -0.70
C SER A 22 -18.26 -11.83 -0.91
N ASP A 23 -18.46 -10.52 -0.80
CA ASP A 23 -17.37 -9.53 -0.86
C ASP A 23 -16.63 -9.37 0.48
N ARG A 24 -16.93 -10.21 1.48
CA ARG A 24 -16.36 -10.07 2.83
C ARG A 24 -14.94 -10.58 2.89
N ILE A 25 -14.11 -9.87 3.64
CA ILE A 25 -12.73 -10.25 3.92
C ILE A 25 -12.44 -10.18 5.41
N ARG A 26 -11.43 -10.93 5.84
CA ARG A 26 -10.82 -10.85 7.17
C ARG A 26 -9.31 -10.72 7.01
N PHE A 27 -8.74 -9.64 7.52
CA PHE A 27 -7.29 -9.48 7.54
C PHE A 27 -6.64 -10.56 8.40
N THR A 28 -5.56 -11.15 7.92
CA THR A 28 -4.72 -12.08 8.68
C THR A 28 -3.87 -11.30 9.70
N ALA A 29 -3.16 -12.01 10.58
CA ALA A 29 -2.20 -11.36 11.47
C ALA A 29 -1.13 -10.58 10.67
N ALA A 30 -0.56 -11.20 9.64
CA ALA A 30 0.43 -10.57 8.76
C ALA A 30 -0.13 -9.34 8.03
N GLY A 31 -1.35 -9.41 7.51
CA GLY A 31 -1.98 -8.25 6.86
C GLY A 31 -2.25 -7.09 7.83
N ARG A 32 -2.61 -7.40 9.07
CA ARG A 32 -2.74 -6.37 10.12
C ARG A 32 -1.41 -5.74 10.47
N GLU A 33 -0.37 -6.54 10.65
CA GLU A 33 0.98 -6.04 10.96
C GLU A 33 1.52 -5.14 9.84
N ALA A 34 1.36 -5.56 8.59
CA ALA A 34 1.83 -4.79 7.44
C ALA A 34 1.06 -3.48 7.21
N LEU A 35 -0.25 -3.45 7.45
CA LEU A 35 -1.11 -2.33 7.00
C LEU A 35 -1.65 -1.44 8.12
N ALA A 36 -1.76 -1.93 9.36
CA ALA A 36 -2.48 -1.19 10.41
C ALA A 36 -1.85 0.17 10.71
N VAL A 37 -0.52 0.26 10.74
CA VAL A 37 0.19 1.51 11.03
C VAL A 37 -0.02 2.54 9.91
N GLU A 38 0.17 2.13 8.66
CA GLU A 38 0.05 3.05 7.52
C GLU A 38 -1.38 3.51 7.30
N LEU A 39 -2.36 2.60 7.43
CA LEU A 39 -3.78 2.97 7.37
C LEU A 39 -4.18 3.88 8.54
N ALA A 40 -3.67 3.65 9.76
CA ALA A 40 -3.93 4.53 10.89
C ALA A 40 -3.35 5.94 10.66
N ARG A 41 -2.16 6.06 10.06
CA ARG A 41 -1.60 7.35 9.62
C ARG A 41 -2.47 8.03 8.55
N ALA A 42 -3.17 7.24 7.74
CA ALA A 42 -4.19 7.73 6.81
C ALA A 42 -5.54 8.04 7.49
N GLY A 43 -5.69 7.83 8.80
CA GLY A 43 -6.94 8.03 9.54
C GLY A 43 -7.96 6.90 9.35
N ILE A 44 -7.53 5.74 8.87
CA ILE A 44 -8.38 4.59 8.55
C ILE A 44 -8.13 3.47 9.57
N ASP A 45 -9.16 3.08 10.31
CA ASP A 45 -9.09 1.90 11.18
C ASP A 45 -9.32 0.62 10.35
N LEU A 46 -8.26 -0.18 10.20
CA LEU A 46 -8.31 -1.46 9.49
C LEU A 46 -9.38 -2.41 10.06
N ARG A 47 -9.75 -2.31 11.34
CA ARG A 47 -10.80 -3.15 11.95
C ARG A 47 -12.19 -2.84 11.39
N GLN A 48 -12.39 -1.68 10.78
CA GLN A 48 -13.66 -1.28 10.16
C GLN A 48 -13.78 -1.76 8.71
N LEU A 49 -12.69 -2.22 8.10
CA LEU A 49 -12.66 -2.72 6.73
C LEU A 49 -13.13 -4.18 6.71
N ARG A 50 -14.36 -4.41 6.23
CA ARG A 50 -15.00 -5.74 6.23
C ARG A 50 -15.15 -6.33 4.84
N THR A 51 -14.98 -5.53 3.80
CA THR A 51 -15.19 -5.93 2.41
C THR A 51 -13.96 -5.65 1.56
N ARG A 52 -13.80 -6.39 0.46
CA ARG A 52 -12.69 -6.16 -0.48
C ARG A 52 -12.76 -4.76 -1.06
N ARG A 53 -13.96 -4.29 -1.42
CA ARG A 53 -14.15 -2.92 -1.92
C ARG A 53 -13.70 -1.86 -0.93
N GLN A 54 -14.04 -2.00 0.36
CA GLN A 54 -13.57 -1.08 1.40
C GLN A 54 -12.04 -1.11 1.55
N ALA A 55 -11.44 -2.30 1.51
CA ALA A 55 -10.00 -2.45 1.60
C ALA A 55 -9.27 -1.81 0.40
N LEU A 56 -9.78 -2.01 -0.81
CA LEU A 56 -9.21 -1.38 -2.01
C LEU A 56 -9.32 0.14 -1.94
N GLY A 57 -10.48 0.69 -1.59
CA GLY A 57 -10.64 2.14 -1.43
C GLY A 57 -9.72 2.71 -0.32
N ALA A 58 -9.51 1.97 0.77
CA ALA A 58 -8.56 2.38 1.81
C ALA A 58 -7.10 2.40 1.30
N LEU A 59 -6.72 1.41 0.48
CA LEU A 59 -5.39 1.35 -0.13
C LEU A 59 -5.20 2.45 -1.19
N GLU A 60 -6.23 2.80 -1.95
CA GLU A 60 -6.21 3.93 -2.88
C GLU A 60 -5.97 5.25 -2.14
N VAL A 61 -6.68 5.49 -1.04
CA VAL A 61 -6.46 6.67 -0.19
C VAL A 61 -5.04 6.70 0.38
N LEU A 62 -4.54 5.56 0.87
CA LEU A 62 -3.18 5.45 1.38
C LEU A 62 -2.13 5.71 0.29
N SER A 63 -2.37 5.19 -0.91
CA SER A 63 -1.49 5.38 -2.08
C SER A 63 -1.45 6.84 -2.49
N ALA A 64 -2.60 7.49 -2.65
CA ALA A 64 -2.68 8.91 -2.97
C ALA A 64 -1.92 9.77 -1.96
N ARG A 65 -2.13 9.55 -0.65
CA ARG A 65 -1.39 10.28 0.40
C ARG A 65 0.11 10.03 0.37
N SER A 66 0.53 8.81 0.04
CA SER A 66 1.95 8.47 -0.09
C SER A 66 2.56 9.21 -1.28
N VAL A 67 1.86 9.27 -2.41
CA VAL A 67 2.26 10.02 -3.60
C VAL A 67 2.32 11.52 -3.30
N ASP A 68 1.31 12.09 -2.64
CA ASP A 68 1.28 13.50 -2.24
C ASP A 68 2.46 13.84 -1.31
N ARG A 69 2.76 12.96 -0.35
CA ARG A 69 3.92 13.12 0.53
C ARG A 69 5.22 13.08 -0.26
N LEU A 70 5.37 12.14 -1.20
CA LEU A 70 6.56 12.08 -2.05
C LEU A 70 6.69 13.34 -2.91
N ALA A 71 5.59 13.81 -3.50
CA ALA A 71 5.55 15.03 -4.28
C ALA A 71 5.95 16.26 -3.44
N SER A 72 5.60 16.29 -2.15
CA SER A 72 5.98 17.39 -1.25
C SER A 72 7.50 17.57 -1.09
N PHE A 73 8.29 16.53 -1.36
CA PHE A 73 9.75 16.58 -1.31
C PHE A 73 10.40 17.12 -2.60
N ARG A 74 9.62 17.31 -3.67
CA ARG A 74 10.11 17.85 -4.93
C ARG A 74 10.63 19.28 -4.74
N GLY A 75 11.75 19.61 -5.39
CA GLY A 75 12.42 20.91 -5.32
C GLY A 75 13.18 21.16 -4.01
N GLN A 76 13.15 20.23 -3.05
CA GLN A 76 13.88 20.39 -1.78
C GLN A 76 15.36 20.01 -1.89
N HIS A 77 15.71 19.07 -2.78
CA HIS A 77 17.10 18.64 -2.98
C HIS A 77 17.31 18.04 -4.38
N PRO A 78 18.34 18.47 -5.14
CA PRO A 78 18.56 18.02 -6.53
C PRO A 78 18.66 16.49 -6.69
N LEU A 79 19.37 15.82 -5.79
CA LEU A 79 19.50 14.34 -5.82
C LEU A 79 18.18 13.64 -5.49
N LEU A 80 17.33 14.25 -4.65
CA LEU A 80 16.03 13.68 -4.33
C LEU A 80 15.07 13.86 -5.52
N ASP A 81 15.15 14.99 -6.22
CA ASP A 81 14.40 15.23 -7.45
C ASP A 81 14.74 14.23 -8.55
N GLU A 82 16.02 13.89 -8.71
CA GLU A 82 16.48 12.88 -9.65
C GLU A 82 15.90 11.49 -9.32
N ILE A 83 15.89 11.11 -8.03
CA ILE A 83 15.31 9.83 -7.58
C ILE A 83 13.79 9.80 -7.79
N LEU A 84 13.12 10.93 -7.55
CA LEU A 84 11.66 11.02 -7.61
C LEU A 84 11.12 11.20 -9.04
N ALA A 85 11.90 11.77 -9.96
CA ALA A 85 11.45 12.08 -11.33
C ALA A 85 10.72 10.92 -12.04
N PRO A 86 11.23 9.67 -12.04
CA PRO A 86 10.57 8.56 -12.73
C PRO A 86 9.20 8.17 -12.16
N LEU A 87 8.85 8.62 -10.94
CA LEU A 87 7.55 8.33 -10.32
C LEU A 87 6.46 9.32 -10.74
N PHE A 88 6.84 10.48 -11.28
CA PHE A 88 5.93 11.57 -11.61
C PHE A 88 5.96 11.95 -13.09
N ASP A 89 7.00 11.54 -13.82
CA ASP A 89 7.06 11.71 -15.27
C ASP A 89 6.19 10.63 -15.94
N ASP A 90 5.29 11.06 -16.81
CA ASP A 90 4.47 10.14 -17.61
C ASP A 90 5.39 9.33 -18.54
N PRO A 91 5.26 7.99 -18.62
CA PRO A 91 6.10 7.15 -19.49
C PRO A 91 5.84 7.33 -21.00
N THR A 92 5.17 8.41 -21.40
CA THR A 92 4.90 8.77 -22.79
C THR A 92 5.32 10.20 -23.07
N THR A 93 6.61 10.39 -23.34
CA THR A 93 7.07 11.28 -24.41
C THR A 93 7.91 10.45 -25.38
#